data_AF-A0A9D9X2A4-F1
#
_entry.id   AF-A0A9D9X2A4-F1
#
_cell.length_a   1.000
_cell.length_b   1.000
_cell.length_c   1.000
_cell.angle_alpha   90.00
_cell.angle_beta   90.00
_cell.angle_gamma   90.00
#
_symmetry.space_group_name_H-M   'P 1'
#
loop_
_entity.id
_entity.type
_entity.pdbx_description
1 polymer ?
#
loop_
_entity_poly.entity_id
_entity_poly.type
_entity_poly.pdbx_seq_one_letter_code
_entity_poly.pdbx_strand_id
1 'polypeptide(L)'
;MLSARDRDNEAACLAALDALEVLDTAPEPEFDALTRAAAMLCAAPIALISLADRGRHWLKAKVGLPDLTEVPRSIGLCSYAILCDDLLEIP
;
A
#
# COMPACT_ATOMS: atom_id res chain seq x y z
N MET A 1 1.41 -21.99 2.42
CA MET A 1 0.00 -22.33 2.18
C MET A 1 -0.63 -21.05 1.64
N LEU A 2 -0.57 -20.88 0.32
CA LEU A 2 -1.16 -19.75 -0.40
C LEU A 2 -2.70 -19.87 -0.27
N SER A 3 -3.35 -18.87 0.35
CA SER A 3 -4.78 -18.93 0.64
C SER A 3 -5.60 -18.63 -0.62
N ALA A 4 -6.84 -19.12 -0.66
CA ALA A 4 -7.72 -19.22 -1.83
C ALA A 4 -8.15 -17.90 -2.54
N ARG A 5 -7.44 -16.78 -2.34
CA ARG A 5 -7.67 -15.49 -3.05
C ARG A 5 -6.92 -15.37 -4.38
N ASP A 6 -6.00 -16.28 -4.70
CA ASP A 6 -4.85 -16.00 -5.55
C ASP A 6 -5.04 -15.75 -7.07
N ARG A 7 -6.25 -15.77 -7.65
CA ARG A 7 -6.43 -15.35 -9.06
C ARG A 7 -7.77 -14.71 -9.38
N ASP A 8 -8.86 -15.29 -8.89
CA ASP A 8 -10.20 -14.72 -9.10
C ASP A 8 -10.41 -13.45 -8.27
N ASN A 9 -9.73 -13.34 -7.12
CA ASN A 9 -9.79 -12.15 -6.29
C ASN A 9 -8.84 -11.03 -6.77
N GLU A 10 -7.72 -11.35 -7.44
CA GLU A 10 -6.78 -10.32 -7.90
C GLU A 10 -7.42 -9.40 -8.94
N ALA A 11 -8.09 -9.97 -9.96
CA ALA A 11 -8.78 -9.17 -10.95
C ALA A 11 -9.91 -8.33 -10.34
N ALA A 12 -10.64 -8.88 -9.36
CA ALA A 12 -11.67 -8.16 -8.63
C ALA A 12 -11.10 -7.04 -7.73
N CYS A 13 -9.99 -7.29 -7.05
CA CYS A 13 -9.26 -6.30 -6.25
C CYS A 13 -8.76 -5.15 -7.12
N LEU A 14 -8.15 -5.46 -8.27
CA LEU A 14 -7.68 -4.45 -9.22
C LEU A 14 -8.85 -3.66 -9.80
N ALA A 15 -9.96 -4.31 -10.15
CA ALA A 15 -11.16 -3.61 -10.62
C ALA A 15 -11.75 -2.70 -9.52
N ALA A 16 -11.75 -3.15 -8.26
CA ALA A 16 -12.17 -2.33 -7.13
C ALA A 16 -11.23 -1.14 -6.90
N LEU A 17 -9.92 -1.35 -7.02
CA LEU A 17 -8.92 -0.28 -6.93
C LEU A 17 -9.07 0.75 -8.05
N ASP A 18 -9.24 0.30 -9.28
CA ASP A 18 -9.49 1.17 -10.44
C ASP A 18 -10.78 1.99 -10.24
N ALA A 19 -11.85 1.39 -9.70
CA ALA A 19 -13.12 2.04 -9.43
C ALA A 19 -13.07 3.12 -8.33
N LEU A 20 -12.04 3.12 -7.49
CA LEU A 20 -11.82 4.19 -6.50
C LEU A 20 -11.23 5.45 -7.12
N GLU A 21 -10.73 5.40 -8.37
CA GLU A 21 -10.10 6.51 -9.09
C GLU A 21 -9.00 7.22 -8.28
N VAL A 22 -8.33 6.46 -7.40
CA VAL A 22 -7.39 7.00 -6.41
C VAL A 22 -5.94 6.94 -6.89
N LEU A 23 -5.62 6.09 -7.85
CA LEU A 23 -4.27 5.95 -8.42
C LEU A 23 -3.88 7.17 -9.26
N ASP A 24 -2.60 7.52 -9.26
CA ASP A 24 -2.02 8.64 -10.03
C ASP A 24 -2.69 10.01 -9.78
N THR A 25 -3.37 10.15 -8.64
CA THR A 25 -3.99 11.40 -8.19
C THR A 25 -3.05 12.21 -7.30
N ALA A 26 -3.38 13.49 -7.10
CA ALA A 26 -2.65 14.34 -6.16
C ALA A 26 -2.72 13.80 -4.72
N PRO A 27 -1.76 14.16 -3.84
CA PRO A 27 -1.86 13.89 -2.42
C PRO A 27 -3.15 14.46 -1.82
N GLU A 28 -3.74 13.74 -0.88
CA GLU A 28 -4.94 14.20 -0.16
C GLU A 28 -4.66 14.33 1.35
N PRO A 29 -5.09 15.43 1.99
CA PRO A 29 -4.79 15.70 3.40
C PRO A 29 -5.19 14.58 4.38
N GLU A 30 -6.24 13.84 4.06
CA GLU A 30 -6.80 12.75 4.87
C GLU A 30 -5.84 11.57 4.96
N PHE A 31 -5.31 11.09 3.81
CA PHE A 31 -4.31 10.02 3.77
C PHE A 31 -2.99 10.47 4.39
N ASP A 32 -2.60 11.73 4.15
CA ASP A 32 -1.41 12.32 4.75
C ASP A 32 -1.52 12.39 6.29
N ALA A 33 -2.69 12.74 6.82
CA ALA A 33 -2.93 12.78 8.26
C ALA A 33 -2.85 11.39 8.88
N LEU A 34 -3.43 10.37 8.24
CA LEU A 34 -3.34 8.98 8.69
C LEU A 34 -1.89 8.49 8.74
N THR A 35 -1.12 8.79 7.69
CA THR A 35 0.27 8.34 7.59
C THR A 35 1.18 9.04 8.60
N ARG A 36 0.95 10.34 8.85
CA ARG A 36 1.62 11.07 9.94
C ARG A 36 1.28 10.51 11.32
N ALA A 37 0.00 10.22 11.56
CA ALA A 37 -0.44 9.63 12.83
C ALA A 37 0.21 8.26 13.06
N ALA A 38 0.25 7.40 12.03
CA ALA A 38 0.91 6.09 12.10
C ALA A 38 2.41 6.23 12.43
N ALA A 39 3.13 7.12 11.74
CA ALA A 39 4.54 7.37 12.03
C ALA A 39 4.78 7.84 13.47
N MET A 40 3.94 8.77 13.96
CA MET A 40 4.04 9.31 15.31
C MET A 40 3.73 8.26 16.38
N LEU A 41 2.64 7.53 16.24
CA LEU A 41 2.19 6.54 17.22
C LEU A 41 3.14 5.35 17.32
N CYS A 42 3.71 4.92 16.20
CA CYS A 42 4.66 3.82 16.15
C CYS A 42 6.11 4.27 16.40
N ALA A 43 6.37 5.57 16.62
CA ALA A 43 7.71 6.16 16.68
C ALA A 43 8.60 5.72 15.49
N ALA A 44 8.01 5.60 14.31
CA ALA A 44 8.65 5.08 13.12
C ALA A 44 9.10 6.23 12.19
N PRO A 45 10.32 6.16 11.62
CA PRO A 45 10.81 7.20 10.71
C PRO A 45 10.10 7.17 9.34
N ILE A 46 9.45 6.06 9.00
CA ILE A 46 8.75 5.84 7.74
C ILE A 46 7.38 5.22 8.05
N ALA A 47 6.34 5.76 7.42
CA ALA A 47 5.01 5.18 7.36
C ALA A 47 4.44 5.46 5.97
N LEU A 48 3.64 4.52 5.45
CA LEU A 48 3.15 4.56 4.06
C LEU A 48 1.70 4.08 3.99
N ILE A 49 0.91 4.70 3.12
CA ILE A 49 -0.29 4.08 2.54
C ILE A 49 0.08 3.66 1.12
N SER A 50 0.18 2.35 0.91
CA SER A 50 0.63 1.73 -0.33
C SER A 50 -0.53 0.97 -0.99
N LEU A 51 -0.82 1.29 -2.25
CA LEU A 51 -1.86 0.64 -3.04
C LEU A 51 -1.21 -0.29 -4.07
N ALA A 52 -1.56 -1.57 -4.04
CA ALA A 52 -0.99 -2.59 -4.91
C ALA A 52 -1.70 -2.61 -6.29
N ASP A 53 -1.07 -2.01 -7.29
CA ASP A 53 -1.50 -2.03 -8.70
C ASP A 53 -0.80 -3.17 -9.46
N ARG A 54 -1.15 -3.37 -10.74
CA ARG A 54 -0.71 -4.49 -11.60
C ARG A 54 0.81 -4.69 -11.62
N GLY A 55 1.60 -3.60 -11.65
CA GLY A 55 3.06 -3.66 -11.77
C GLY A 55 3.83 -2.93 -10.66
N ARG A 56 3.12 -2.21 -9.79
CA ARG A 56 3.72 -1.28 -8.84
C ARG A 56 2.92 -1.24 -7.55
N HIS A 57 3.59 -0.83 -6.49
CA HIS A 57 2.96 -0.24 -5.33
C HIS A 57 2.98 1.26 -5.50
N TRP A 58 1.81 1.87 -5.61
CA TRP A 58 1.68 3.31 -5.69
C TRP A 58 1.47 3.89 -4.29
N LEU A 59 2.27 4.89 -3.91
CA LEU A 59 2.30 5.44 -2.56
C LEU A 59 1.36 6.64 -2.48
N LYS A 60 0.13 6.41 -1.99
CA LYS A 60 -0.89 7.46 -1.87
C LYS A 60 -0.50 8.53 -0.86
N ALA A 61 0.14 8.11 0.23
CA ALA A 61 0.67 8.98 1.26
C ALA A 61 1.90 8.35 1.92
N LYS A 62 2.83 9.20 2.36
CA LYS A 62 4.14 8.76 2.85
C LYS A 62 4.75 9.75 3.84
N VAL A 63 5.45 9.22 4.82
CA VAL A 63 6.34 9.94 5.73
C VAL A 63 7.75 9.39 5.57
N GLY A 64 8.76 10.26 5.57
CA GLY A 64 10.17 9.87 5.52
C GLY A 64 10.73 9.50 4.14
N LEU A 65 9.91 9.56 3.07
CA LEU A 65 10.31 9.20 1.69
C LEU A 65 9.79 10.22 0.65
N PRO A 66 10.23 11.50 0.68
CA PRO A 66 9.61 12.58 -0.11
C PRO A 66 9.62 12.35 -1.62
N ASP A 67 10.69 11.77 -2.17
CA ASP A 67 10.87 11.63 -3.62
C ASP A 67 10.30 10.32 -4.21
N LEU A 68 9.86 9.38 -3.35
CA LEU A 68 9.41 8.06 -3.80
C LEU A 68 7.90 8.02 -4.02
N THR A 69 7.42 7.91 -5.25
CA THR A 69 5.98 7.86 -5.56
C THR A 69 5.45 6.45 -5.74
N GLU A 70 6.30 5.53 -6.18
CA GLU A 70 5.96 4.14 -6.41
C GLU A 70 7.19 3.24 -6.30
N VAL A 71 6.97 1.94 -6.08
CA VAL A 71 8.00 0.91 -6.17
C VAL A 71 7.50 -0.27 -7.00
N PRO A 72 8.38 -0.97 -7.75
CA PRO A 72 7.98 -2.18 -8.45
C PRO A 72 7.34 -3.19 -7.50
N ARG A 73 6.22 -3.78 -7.91
CA ARG A 73 5.49 -4.77 -7.07
C ARG A 73 6.34 -5.99 -6.74
N SER A 74 7.28 -6.34 -7.60
CA SER A 74 8.21 -7.46 -7.40
C SER A 74 9.18 -7.28 -6.22
N ILE A 75 9.43 -6.04 -5.76
CA ILE A 75 10.39 -5.77 -4.69
C ILE A 75 9.75 -5.20 -3.41
N GLY A 76 8.48 -4.81 -3.46
CA GLY A 76 7.79 -4.23 -2.31
C GLY A 76 7.40 -5.28 -1.27
N LEU A 77 7.79 -5.06 0.00
CA LEU A 77 7.36 -5.89 1.13
C LEU A 77 5.84 -6.00 1.25
N CYS A 78 5.11 -4.94 0.87
CA CYS A 78 3.65 -4.91 0.88
C CYS A 78 3.02 -5.99 -0.02
N SER A 79 3.74 -6.53 -1.01
CA SER A 79 3.27 -7.66 -1.83
C SER A 79 3.06 -8.93 -1.01
N TYR A 80 3.82 -9.11 0.08
CA TYR A 80 3.62 -10.23 0.99
C TYR A 80 2.49 -9.94 1.98
N ALA A 81 2.37 -8.68 2.44
CA ALA A 81 1.35 -8.27 3.40
C ALA A 81 -0.08 -8.47 2.86
N ILE A 82 -0.33 -8.17 1.58
CA ILE A 82 -1.67 -8.32 0.96
C ILE A 82 -2.14 -9.77 0.82
N LEU A 83 -1.22 -10.74 0.97
CA LEU A 83 -1.53 -12.18 0.92
C LEU A 83 -1.88 -12.74 2.31
N CYS A 84 -1.72 -11.94 3.37
CA CYS A 84 -2.03 -12.30 4.74
C CYS A 84 -3.36 -11.66 5.16
N ASP A 85 -4.18 -12.41 5.93
CA ASP A 85 -5.41 -11.87 6.52
C ASP A 85 -5.16 -11.16 7.87
N ASP A 86 -3.99 -11.40 8.47
CA ASP A 86 -3.56 -10.82 9.74
C ASP A 86 -2.35 -9.87 9.56
N LEU A 87 -1.99 -9.15 10.63
CA LEU A 87 -0.82 -8.27 10.68
C LEU A 87 0.46 -9.04 10.30
N LEU A 88 1.16 -8.55 9.28
CA LEU A 88 2.51 -9.02 8.92
C LEU A 88 3.57 -8.17 9.64
N GLU A 89 4.32 -8.79 10.53
CA GLU A 89 5.49 -8.21 11.21
C GLU A 89 6.77 -8.90 10.73
N ILE A 90 7.82 -8.11 10.47
CA ILE A 90 9.14 -8.61 10.08
C ILE A 90 10.13 -8.18 11.17
N PRO A 91 10.67 -9.14 11.96
CA PRO A 91 11.61 -8.85 13.04
C PRO A 91 12.96 -8.29 12.60
#